data_AF-A0A0K8Q9S5-F1
#
_entry.id   AF-A0A0K8Q9S5-F1
#
_cell.length_a   1.000
_cell.length_b   1.000
_cell.length_c   1.000
_cell.angle_alpha   90.00
_cell.angle_beta   90.00
_cell.angle_gamma   90.00
#
_symmetry.space_group_name_H-M   'P 1'
#
loop_
_entity.id
_entity.type
_entity.pdbx_description
1 polymer ?
#
loop_
_entity_poly.entity_id
_entity_poly.type
_entity_poly.pdbx_seq_one_letter_code
_entity_poly.pdbx_strand_id
1 'polypeptide(L)'
;MSGAGAVTIERAGRTVKERRTFAITGGMCPRCEGRGSVTDFDLAALYDDSKSLSEGALTIPGYSMDGWFGRIFSGSGYFNMDKKLGKYTKKELNDLLYKEPTKIKVEGINLTYEGLIPKIQKSMLSKDPESMQPHIRAFVERAITFSTCPECEGTRLAAPARSSKIKGINIADACAMQISDLAGWVRDLHEPSVAPLLEALGETLDSFAEIGLGYLSLDRPSGTLSGGEAQRTKMIRHLGSSLTDVTYVFDEPSIGLHPHDIARMNDLLLRLRDKGNTVLVVEHKPEMIAIGDHVVDLGPRAGTEGGEVVFEGSVDGLRTSGTLTGRHLDDRASLKPEIRTASGVLEVRGASTNNLRDSTSTFRLVS
;
A
#
# COMPACT_ATOMS: atom_id res chain seq x y z
N MET A 1 -14.01 -14.02 -21.78
CA MET A 1 -14.47 -14.70 -23.01
C MET A 1 -13.25 -15.23 -23.74
N SER A 2 -13.25 -16.47 -24.23
CA SER A 2 -12.14 -17.00 -25.04
C SER A 2 -12.66 -17.45 -26.40
N GLY A 3 -11.85 -17.23 -27.43
CA GLY A 3 -12.13 -17.61 -28.81
C GLY A 3 -10.89 -18.23 -29.46
N ALA A 4 -11.09 -19.17 -30.36
CA ALA A 4 -10.03 -19.76 -31.16
C ALA A 4 -10.37 -19.61 -32.64
N GLY A 5 -9.45 -19.03 -33.42
CA GLY A 5 -9.60 -18.88 -34.87
C GLY A 5 -8.32 -19.30 -35.58
N ALA A 6 -8.45 -19.88 -36.77
CA ALA A 6 -7.32 -20.13 -37.65
C ALA A 6 -7.08 -18.87 -38.49
N VAL A 7 -5.92 -18.24 -38.32
CA VAL A 7 -5.50 -17.12 -39.17
C VAL A 7 -4.59 -17.70 -40.25
N THR A 8 -4.89 -17.39 -41.50
CA THR A 8 -4.10 -17.83 -42.65
C THR A 8 -3.13 -16.71 -43.00
N ILE A 9 -1.83 -16.95 -42.81
CA ILE A 9 -0.79 -15.95 -43.08
C ILE A 9 0.04 -16.46 -44.26
N GLU A 10 0.14 -15.67 -45.32
CA GLU A 10 1.10 -15.93 -46.40
C GLU A 10 2.47 -15.38 -46.03
N ARG A 11 3.47 -16.27 -46.01
CA ARG A 11 4.88 -15.90 -45.95
C ARG A 11 5.63 -16.60 -47.08
N ALA A 12 6.32 -15.83 -47.91
CA ALA A 12 7.20 -16.31 -48.98
C ALA A 12 6.54 -17.38 -49.89
N GLY A 13 5.32 -17.12 -50.35
CA GLY A 13 4.58 -18.02 -51.26
C GLY A 13 4.08 -19.32 -50.62
N ARG A 14 4.16 -19.46 -49.29
CA ARG A 14 3.56 -20.57 -48.54
C ARG A 14 2.48 -20.05 -47.60
N THR A 15 1.32 -20.69 -47.70
CA THR A 15 0.15 -20.42 -46.86
C THR A 15 0.26 -21.21 -45.56
N VAL A 16 0.53 -20.54 -44.44
CA VAL A 16 0.61 -21.18 -43.12
C VAL A 16 -0.66 -20.87 -42.35
N LYS A 17 -1.44 -21.91 -42.02
CA LYS A 17 -2.60 -21.79 -41.12
C LYS A 17 -2.11 -21.89 -39.69
N GLU A 18 -2.16 -20.79 -38.96
CA GLU A 18 -1.78 -20.72 -37.55
C GLU A 18 -3.06 -20.62 -36.69
N ARG A 19 -3.25 -21.58 -35.79
CA ARG A 19 -4.37 -21.54 -34.83
C ARG A 19 -4.00 -20.57 -33.72
N ARG A 20 -4.69 -19.43 -33.67
CA ARG A 20 -4.54 -18.46 -32.58
C ARG A 20 -5.73 -18.53 -31.65
N THR A 21 -5.44 -18.74 -30.38
CA THR A 21 -6.39 -18.57 -29.29
C THR A 21 -6.21 -17.19 -28.71
N PHE A 22 -7.30 -16.47 -28.51
CA PHE A 22 -7.31 -15.26 -27.70
C PHE A 22 -8.23 -15.47 -26.50
N ALA A 23 -7.79 -14.98 -25.34
CA ALA A 23 -8.57 -14.95 -24.13
C ALA A 23 -8.73 -13.48 -23.74
N ILE A 24 -9.98 -13.01 -23.69
CA ILE A 24 -10.35 -11.74 -23.07
C ILE A 24 -10.46 -12.01 -21.57
N THR A 25 -9.37 -11.73 -20.87
CA THR A 25 -9.22 -11.79 -19.40
C THR A 25 -9.84 -10.54 -18.76
N GLY A 26 -11.18 -10.50 -18.62
CA GLY A 26 -11.88 -9.46 -17.85
C GLY A 26 -11.41 -8.00 -18.08
N GLY A 27 -11.51 -7.15 -17.06
CA GLY A 27 -10.92 -5.80 -17.04
C GLY A 27 -9.49 -5.75 -16.46
N MET A 28 -8.99 -6.87 -15.95
CA MET A 28 -7.76 -6.98 -15.18
C MET A 28 -6.52 -7.12 -16.07
N CYS A 29 -5.43 -6.42 -15.76
CA CYS A 29 -4.17 -6.59 -16.48
C CYS A 29 -3.66 -8.04 -16.37
N PRO A 30 -3.40 -8.74 -17.49
CA PRO A 30 -3.03 -10.15 -17.46
C PRO A 30 -1.62 -10.41 -16.92
N ARG A 31 -0.69 -9.45 -17.06
CA ARG A 31 0.70 -9.61 -16.61
C ARG A 31 0.88 -9.47 -15.11
N CYS A 32 0.17 -8.55 -14.46
CA CYS A 32 0.26 -8.34 -13.02
C CYS A 32 -0.94 -8.89 -12.25
N GLU A 33 -1.90 -9.52 -12.93
CA GLU A 33 -3.15 -10.01 -12.34
C GLU A 33 -3.85 -8.92 -11.51
N GLY A 34 -3.88 -7.69 -12.04
CA GLY A 34 -4.55 -6.57 -11.36
C GLY A 34 -3.82 -6.01 -10.15
N ARG A 35 -2.60 -6.44 -9.84
CA ARG A 35 -1.80 -5.85 -8.75
C ARG A 35 -1.27 -4.45 -9.09
N GLY A 36 -1.02 -4.19 -10.37
CA GLY A 36 -0.42 -2.92 -10.85
C GLY A 36 1.10 -2.89 -10.71
N SER A 37 1.65 -3.69 -9.81
CA SER A 37 3.08 -4.00 -9.73
C SER A 37 3.38 -5.39 -10.27
N VAL A 38 4.57 -5.56 -10.81
CA VAL A 38 5.15 -6.87 -11.06
C VAL A 38 6.27 -7.10 -10.05
N THR A 39 6.36 -8.35 -9.58
CA THR A 39 7.51 -8.81 -8.82
C THR A 39 8.70 -8.82 -9.75
N ASP A 40 9.65 -7.94 -9.49
CA ASP A 40 10.97 -7.96 -10.10
C ASP A 40 11.99 -8.39 -9.05
N PHE A 41 13.12 -8.91 -9.51
CA PHE A 41 14.16 -9.39 -8.62
C PHE A 41 15.28 -8.37 -8.53
N ASP A 42 15.62 -7.94 -7.32
CA ASP A 42 16.90 -7.28 -7.10
C ASP A 42 18.00 -8.33 -7.25
N LEU A 43 18.69 -8.30 -8.39
CA LEU A 43 19.76 -9.25 -8.70
C LEU A 43 20.91 -9.16 -7.69
N ALA A 44 21.17 -7.98 -7.11
CA ALA A 44 22.22 -7.81 -6.10
C ALA A 44 21.88 -8.51 -4.78
N ALA A 45 20.60 -8.79 -4.54
CA ALA A 45 20.14 -9.59 -3.40
C ALA A 45 20.18 -11.10 -3.67
N LEU A 46 20.28 -11.52 -4.95
CA LEU A 46 20.38 -12.92 -5.37
C LEU A 46 21.82 -13.43 -5.42
N TYR A 47 22.77 -12.58 -5.81
CA TYR A 47 24.17 -12.96 -5.92
C TYR A 47 25.16 -11.80 -5.77
N ASP A 48 26.37 -12.14 -5.32
CA ASP A 48 27.55 -11.28 -5.29
C ASP A 48 28.33 -11.45 -6.61
N ASP A 49 28.32 -10.42 -7.46
CA ASP A 49 28.94 -10.47 -8.79
C ASP A 49 30.48 -10.47 -8.76
N SER A 50 31.06 -10.15 -7.62
CA SER A 50 32.51 -10.15 -7.39
C SER A 50 33.08 -11.55 -7.12
N LYS A 51 32.21 -12.55 -6.92
CA LYS A 51 32.55 -13.95 -6.60
C LYS A 51 32.19 -14.91 -7.73
N SER A 52 32.84 -16.06 -7.75
CA SER A 52 32.47 -17.21 -8.59
C SER A 52 31.38 -18.07 -7.94
N LEU A 53 30.80 -19.00 -8.69
CA LEU A 53 29.88 -19.98 -8.10
C LEU A 53 30.62 -20.85 -7.07
N SER A 54 31.86 -21.27 -7.32
CA SER A 54 32.65 -22.05 -6.34
C SER A 54 32.95 -21.29 -5.04
N GLU A 55 33.08 -19.97 -5.08
CA GLU A 55 33.27 -19.10 -3.92
C GLU A 55 31.96 -18.80 -3.14
N GLY A 56 30.83 -19.37 -3.56
CA GLY A 56 29.54 -19.14 -2.91
C GLY A 56 28.92 -17.79 -3.27
N ALA A 57 28.92 -17.41 -4.55
CA ALA A 57 28.34 -16.15 -4.99
C ALA A 57 26.82 -16.01 -4.76
N LEU A 58 26.06 -17.11 -4.61
CA LEU A 58 24.60 -17.03 -4.42
C LEU A 58 24.25 -16.72 -2.96
N THR A 59 23.48 -15.66 -2.74
CA THR A 59 23.05 -15.19 -1.40
C THR A 59 21.64 -15.68 -1.02
N ILE A 60 21.12 -16.66 -1.77
CA ILE A 60 19.78 -17.22 -1.62
C ILE A 60 19.80 -18.30 -0.52
N PRO A 61 18.93 -18.24 0.50
CA PRO A 61 18.87 -19.27 1.54
C PRO A 61 18.66 -20.68 0.96
N GLY A 62 19.45 -21.64 1.45
CA GLY A 62 19.39 -23.04 1.00
C GLY A 62 20.19 -23.35 -0.28
N TYR A 63 20.75 -22.34 -0.96
CA TYR A 63 21.66 -22.55 -2.08
C TYR A 63 23.10 -22.64 -1.57
N SER A 64 23.59 -23.86 -1.42
CA SER A 64 24.99 -24.15 -1.08
C SER A 64 25.69 -24.90 -2.22
N MET A 65 26.96 -24.55 -2.44
CA MET A 65 27.82 -25.10 -3.47
C MET A 65 28.51 -26.39 -3.03
N ASP A 66 28.55 -26.65 -1.72
CA ASP A 66 28.96 -27.94 -1.16
C ASP A 66 27.81 -28.98 -1.22
N GLY A 67 26.60 -28.51 -1.55
CA GLY A 67 25.39 -29.32 -1.56
C GLY A 67 24.96 -29.80 -2.94
N TRP A 68 23.67 -30.12 -3.04
CA TRP A 68 23.03 -30.59 -4.27
C TRP A 68 23.11 -29.57 -5.42
N PHE A 69 22.98 -28.28 -5.12
CA PHE A 69 23.01 -27.22 -6.14
C PHE A 69 24.40 -27.07 -6.77
N GLY A 70 25.48 -27.15 -5.99
CA GLY A 70 26.83 -27.10 -6.54
C GLY A 70 27.11 -28.22 -7.54
N ARG A 71 26.68 -29.46 -7.23
CA ARG A 71 26.78 -30.60 -8.15
C ARG A 71 25.97 -30.39 -9.44
N ILE A 72 24.77 -29.80 -9.33
CA ILE A 72 23.96 -29.47 -10.50
C ILE A 72 24.66 -28.41 -11.36
N PHE A 73 25.14 -27.32 -10.77
CA PHE A 73 25.76 -26.24 -11.54
C PHE A 73 27.04 -26.71 -12.24
N SER A 74 27.92 -27.44 -11.53
CA SER A 74 29.15 -27.99 -12.09
C SER A 74 28.88 -29.06 -13.16
N GLY A 75 27.89 -29.94 -12.95
CA GLY A 75 27.54 -31.02 -13.86
C GLY A 75 26.64 -30.63 -15.04
N SER A 76 26.02 -29.44 -15.01
CA SER A 76 25.11 -28.98 -16.07
C SER A 76 25.80 -28.69 -17.40
N GLY A 77 27.10 -28.37 -17.36
CA GLY A 77 27.86 -27.90 -18.52
C GLY A 77 27.53 -26.46 -18.94
N TYR A 78 26.68 -25.74 -18.20
CA TYR A 78 26.30 -24.36 -18.53
C TYR A 78 27.26 -23.31 -17.96
N PHE A 79 27.97 -23.62 -16.89
CA PHE A 79 28.73 -22.63 -16.11
C PHE A 79 30.17 -23.04 -15.90
N ASN A 80 31.07 -22.05 -15.95
CA ASN A 80 32.39 -22.18 -15.37
C ASN A 80 32.32 -21.78 -13.89
N MET A 81 32.55 -22.75 -13.01
CA MET A 81 32.38 -22.57 -11.56
C MET A 81 33.34 -21.55 -10.95
N ASP A 82 34.53 -21.36 -11.53
CA ASP A 82 35.59 -20.48 -11.00
C ASP A 82 35.58 -19.08 -11.64
N LYS A 83 34.75 -18.90 -12.67
CA LYS A 83 34.56 -17.60 -13.29
C LYS A 83 33.66 -16.74 -12.40
N LYS A 84 34.09 -15.51 -12.10
CA LYS A 84 33.29 -14.52 -11.36
C LYS A 84 32.01 -14.19 -12.13
N LEU A 85 30.88 -14.09 -11.43
CA LEU A 85 29.58 -13.84 -12.05
C LEU A 85 29.53 -12.52 -12.82
N GLY A 86 30.18 -11.46 -12.36
CA GLY A 86 30.28 -10.19 -13.09
C GLY A 86 31.00 -10.28 -14.45
N LYS A 87 31.70 -11.38 -14.72
CA LYS A 87 32.34 -11.66 -16.02
C LYS A 87 31.53 -12.62 -16.89
N TYR A 88 30.37 -13.10 -16.43
CA TYR A 88 29.52 -13.99 -17.22
C TYR A 88 29.05 -13.28 -18.49
N THR A 89 29.00 -14.05 -19.57
CA THR A 89 28.36 -13.61 -20.80
C THR A 89 26.86 -13.45 -20.55
N LYS A 90 26.18 -12.67 -21.40
CA LYS A 90 24.71 -12.53 -21.34
C LYS A 90 24.00 -13.88 -21.39
N LYS A 91 24.55 -14.86 -22.12
CA LYS A 91 24.01 -16.21 -22.21
C LYS A 91 24.19 -16.99 -20.90
N GLU A 92 25.40 -17.01 -20.34
CA GLU A 92 25.67 -17.68 -19.05
C GLU A 92 24.79 -17.07 -17.94
N LEU A 93 24.67 -15.74 -17.88
CA LEU A 93 23.83 -15.09 -16.87
C LEU A 93 22.34 -15.38 -17.09
N ASN A 94 21.87 -15.40 -18.34
CA ASN A 94 20.49 -15.77 -18.66
C ASN A 94 20.20 -17.24 -18.33
N ASP A 95 21.15 -18.15 -18.61
CA ASP A 95 21.05 -19.56 -18.28
C ASP A 95 21.01 -19.77 -16.74
N LEU A 96 21.73 -18.95 -15.97
CA LEU A 96 21.68 -19.00 -14.51
C LEU A 96 20.35 -18.48 -13.94
N LEU A 97 19.88 -17.34 -14.45
CA LEU A 97 18.76 -16.62 -13.85
C LEU A 97 17.38 -17.06 -14.38
N TYR A 98 17.24 -17.23 -15.69
CA TYR A 98 15.92 -17.26 -16.36
C TYR A 98 15.65 -18.54 -17.16
N LYS A 99 16.57 -19.50 -17.19
CA LYS A 99 16.44 -20.68 -18.04
C LYS A 99 15.18 -21.47 -17.76
N GLU A 100 14.46 -21.81 -18.84
CA GLU A 100 13.28 -22.68 -18.77
C GLU A 100 13.63 -24.10 -18.31
N PRO A 101 12.69 -24.82 -17.67
CA PRO A 101 12.88 -26.20 -17.23
C PRO A 101 13.43 -27.10 -18.34
N THR A 102 14.71 -27.47 -18.23
CA THR A 102 15.45 -28.25 -19.22
C THR A 102 15.96 -29.54 -18.59
N LYS A 103 15.75 -30.69 -19.23
CA LYS A 103 16.28 -31.97 -18.74
C LYS A 103 17.80 -32.00 -18.92
N ILE A 104 18.52 -32.31 -17.85
CA ILE A 104 19.97 -32.52 -17.83
C ILE A 104 20.30 -33.84 -17.15
N LYS A 105 21.50 -34.35 -17.41
CA LYS A 105 22.03 -35.56 -16.76
C LYS A 105 23.29 -35.21 -16.00
N VAL A 106 23.26 -35.35 -14.68
CA VAL A 106 24.39 -35.02 -13.79
C VAL A 106 24.71 -36.26 -12.97
N GLU A 107 25.97 -36.69 -12.97
CA GLU A 107 26.43 -37.86 -12.21
C GLU A 107 25.58 -39.13 -12.43
N GLY A 108 25.05 -39.31 -13.64
CA GLY A 108 24.19 -40.47 -13.98
C GLY A 108 22.70 -40.30 -13.65
N ILE A 109 22.30 -39.21 -12.98
CA ILE A 109 20.91 -38.92 -12.59
C ILE A 109 20.27 -37.96 -13.61
N ASN A 110 19.09 -38.32 -14.10
CA ASN A 110 18.28 -37.42 -14.94
C ASN A 110 17.49 -36.47 -14.04
N LEU A 111 17.68 -35.17 -14.22
CA LEU A 111 16.96 -34.13 -13.48
C LEU A 111 16.57 -32.96 -14.40
N THR A 112 15.71 -32.08 -13.91
CA THR A 112 15.31 -30.88 -14.64
C THR A 112 16.01 -29.68 -14.01
N TYR A 113 16.86 -29.02 -14.80
CA TYR A 113 17.45 -27.74 -14.46
C TYR A 113 16.48 -26.61 -14.77
N GLU A 114 16.39 -25.64 -13.88
CA GLU A 114 15.55 -24.45 -14.00
C GLU A 114 16.35 -23.29 -13.42
N GLY A 115 16.25 -22.12 -14.06
CA GLY A 115 16.93 -20.91 -13.60
C GLY A 115 16.50 -20.49 -12.19
N LEU A 116 17.32 -19.68 -11.53
CA LEU A 116 17.09 -19.24 -10.15
C LEU A 116 15.74 -18.53 -9.98
N ILE A 117 15.38 -17.62 -10.89
CA ILE A 117 14.16 -16.80 -10.77
C ILE A 117 12.88 -17.65 -10.87
N PRO A 118 12.67 -18.46 -11.93
CA PRO A 118 11.49 -19.33 -12.01
C PRO A 118 11.39 -20.29 -10.80
N LYS A 119 12.54 -20.79 -10.33
CA LYS A 119 12.59 -21.69 -9.17
C LYS A 119 12.23 -20.99 -7.86
N ILE A 120 12.70 -19.77 -7.63
CA ILE A 120 12.31 -18.95 -6.47
C ILE A 120 10.83 -18.60 -6.53
N GLN A 121 10.32 -18.16 -7.70
CA GLN A 121 8.90 -17.88 -7.91
C GLN A 121 8.03 -19.09 -7.52
N LYS A 122 8.41 -20.30 -7.96
CA LYS A 122 7.66 -21.52 -7.67
C LYS A 122 7.79 -22.01 -6.23
N SER A 123 8.95 -21.88 -5.61
CA SER A 123 9.24 -22.49 -4.30
C SER A 123 9.05 -21.56 -3.10
N MET A 124 9.32 -20.27 -3.28
CA MET A 124 9.23 -19.26 -2.22
C MET A 124 8.00 -18.38 -2.39
N LEU A 125 7.63 -17.97 -3.61
CA LEU A 125 6.56 -16.97 -3.83
C LEU A 125 5.16 -17.54 -4.05
N SER A 126 5.05 -18.86 -4.14
CA SER A 126 3.78 -19.56 -4.16
C SER A 126 3.15 -19.74 -2.77
N LYS A 127 3.88 -19.38 -1.70
CA LYS A 127 3.45 -19.51 -0.30
C LYS A 127 3.12 -18.14 0.28
N ASP A 128 2.19 -18.13 1.25
CA ASP A 128 1.86 -16.93 2.01
C ASP A 128 3.11 -16.42 2.79
N PRO A 129 3.53 -15.15 2.65
CA PRO A 129 4.61 -14.54 3.41
C PRO A 129 4.53 -14.77 4.93
N GLU A 130 3.31 -14.80 5.49
CA GLU A 130 3.12 -15.01 6.92
C GLU A 130 3.47 -16.44 7.37
N SER A 131 3.36 -17.42 6.46
CA SER A 131 3.70 -18.82 6.69
C SER A 131 5.19 -19.16 6.50
N MET A 132 5.98 -18.20 6.03
CA MET A 132 7.41 -18.39 5.76
C MET A 132 8.27 -18.37 7.02
N GLN A 133 9.37 -19.13 7.01
CA GLN A 133 10.39 -19.04 8.05
C GLN A 133 11.04 -17.63 8.03
N PRO A 134 11.41 -17.06 9.19
CA PRO A 134 11.86 -15.66 9.28
C PRO A 134 13.00 -15.30 8.32
N HIS A 135 13.98 -16.18 8.15
CA HIS A 135 15.12 -15.94 7.26
C HIS A 135 14.74 -16.00 5.76
N ILE A 136 13.70 -16.77 5.39
CA ILE A 136 13.16 -16.79 4.02
C ILE A 136 12.37 -15.51 3.77
N ARG A 137 11.55 -15.08 4.73
CA ARG A 137 10.82 -13.81 4.63
C ARG A 137 11.77 -12.63 4.45
N ALA A 138 12.80 -12.53 5.28
CA ALA A 138 13.81 -11.48 5.17
C ALA A 138 14.54 -11.50 3.82
N PHE A 139 14.79 -12.69 3.25
CA PHE A 139 15.34 -12.80 1.89
C PHE A 139 14.34 -12.31 0.83
N VAL A 140 13.07 -12.71 0.92
CA VAL A 140 12.01 -12.32 -0.02
C VAL A 140 11.81 -10.80 0.00
N GLU A 141 11.73 -10.19 1.18
CA GLU A 141 11.59 -8.73 1.35
C GLU A 141 12.78 -7.96 0.76
N ARG A 142 13.99 -8.51 0.84
CA ARG A 142 15.20 -7.89 0.26
C ARG A 142 15.31 -8.12 -1.25
N ALA A 143 15.00 -9.32 -1.72
CA ALA A 143 15.26 -9.75 -3.09
C ALA A 143 14.13 -9.43 -4.06
N ILE A 144 12.95 -9.10 -3.56
CA ILE A 144 11.82 -8.71 -4.38
C ILE A 144 11.67 -7.22 -4.35
N THR A 145 11.82 -6.63 -5.53
CA THR A 145 11.39 -5.27 -5.78
C THR A 145 10.03 -5.32 -6.45
N PHE A 146 9.11 -4.48 -5.98
CA PHE A 146 7.87 -4.26 -6.69
C PHE A 146 8.13 -3.13 -7.68
N SER A 147 8.21 -3.46 -8.97
CA SER A 147 8.27 -2.46 -10.02
C SER A 147 6.88 -2.23 -10.59
N THR A 148 6.62 -1.01 -11.07
CA THR A 148 5.38 -0.69 -11.77
C THR A 148 5.25 -1.61 -12.99
N CYS A 149 4.10 -2.26 -13.15
CA CYS A 149 3.88 -3.17 -14.25
C CYS A 149 4.05 -2.42 -15.59
N PRO A 150 4.94 -2.85 -16.50
CA PRO A 150 5.19 -2.11 -17.74
C PRO A 150 4.03 -2.20 -18.74
N GLU A 151 3.11 -3.15 -18.56
CA GLU A 151 2.00 -3.35 -19.50
C GLU A 151 0.79 -2.47 -19.17
N CYS A 152 0.49 -2.32 -17.88
CA CYS A 152 -0.60 -1.46 -17.43
C CYS A 152 -0.12 -0.15 -16.79
N GLU A 153 1.19 0.06 -16.68
CA GLU A 153 1.81 1.26 -16.08
C GLU A 153 1.26 1.56 -14.68
N GLY A 154 0.98 0.51 -13.89
CA GLY A 154 0.43 0.67 -12.53
C GLY A 154 -1.10 0.71 -12.45
N THR A 155 -1.80 0.94 -13.57
CA THR A 155 -3.26 1.12 -13.59
C THR A 155 -4.07 -0.11 -13.20
N ARG A 156 -3.45 -1.29 -13.10
CA ARG A 156 -4.08 -2.60 -12.79
C ARG A 156 -5.03 -3.13 -13.88
N LEU A 157 -5.28 -2.35 -14.93
CA LEU A 157 -6.31 -2.63 -15.92
C LEU A 157 -5.72 -3.08 -17.26
N ALA A 158 -6.46 -3.95 -17.94
CA ALA A 158 -6.15 -4.34 -19.31
C ALA A 158 -6.40 -3.18 -20.29
N ALA A 159 -5.72 -3.19 -21.44
CA ALA A 159 -5.88 -2.14 -22.46
C ALA A 159 -7.34 -1.88 -22.88
N PRO A 160 -8.22 -2.89 -23.06
CA PRO A 160 -9.63 -2.63 -23.38
C PRO A 160 -10.38 -1.85 -22.30
N ALA A 161 -10.11 -2.09 -21.01
CA ALA A 161 -10.74 -1.35 -19.92
C ALA A 161 -10.33 0.14 -19.93
N ARG A 162 -9.07 0.44 -20.28
CA ARG A 162 -8.55 1.81 -20.43
C ARG A 162 -9.02 2.50 -21.72
N SER A 163 -9.53 1.76 -22.70
CA SER A 163 -10.07 2.33 -23.94
C SER A 163 -11.44 2.97 -23.77
N SER A 164 -12.20 2.58 -22.74
CA SER A 164 -13.48 3.22 -22.40
C SER A 164 -13.23 4.57 -21.75
N LYS A 165 -13.82 5.62 -22.32
CA LYS A 165 -13.57 7.01 -21.92
C LYS A 165 -14.88 7.79 -21.77
N ILE A 166 -14.94 8.62 -20.74
CA ILE A 166 -15.99 9.64 -20.54
C ILE A 166 -15.30 10.99 -20.67
N LYS A 167 -15.74 11.82 -21.62
CA LYS A 167 -15.09 13.12 -21.93
C LYS A 167 -13.56 13.03 -22.08
N GLY A 168 -13.05 11.95 -22.67
CA GLY A 168 -11.62 11.73 -22.92
C GLY A 168 -10.83 11.08 -21.77
N ILE A 169 -11.45 10.90 -20.60
CA ILE A 169 -10.85 10.37 -19.37
C ILE A 169 -11.25 8.92 -19.18
N ASN A 170 -10.29 8.02 -18.98
CA ASN A 170 -10.57 6.62 -18.68
C ASN A 170 -10.65 6.38 -17.15
N ILE A 171 -11.12 5.21 -16.73
CA ILE A 171 -11.30 4.90 -15.29
C ILE A 171 -10.00 4.98 -14.47
N ALA A 172 -8.84 4.61 -15.04
CA ALA A 172 -7.56 4.73 -14.35
C ALA A 172 -7.16 6.20 -14.17
N ASP A 173 -7.37 7.03 -15.20
CA ASP A 173 -7.10 8.47 -15.14
C ASP A 173 -7.98 9.12 -14.05
N ALA A 174 -9.27 8.77 -14.00
CA ALA A 174 -10.20 9.25 -12.99
C ALA A 174 -9.78 8.84 -11.57
N CYS A 175 -9.35 7.59 -11.37
CA CYS A 175 -8.88 7.13 -10.06
C CYS A 175 -7.55 7.75 -9.62
N ALA A 176 -6.72 8.21 -10.55
CA ALA A 176 -5.43 8.86 -10.27
C ALA A 176 -5.56 10.36 -9.94
N MET A 177 -6.71 10.98 -10.24
CA MET A 177 -6.97 12.37 -9.84
C MET A 177 -6.99 12.50 -8.32
N GLN A 178 -6.66 13.70 -7.84
CA GLN A 178 -7.03 14.06 -6.48
C GLN A 178 -8.56 14.00 -6.35
N ILE A 179 -9.07 13.49 -5.23
CA ILE A 179 -10.50 13.30 -5.02
C ILE A 179 -11.25 14.63 -5.15
N SER A 180 -10.64 15.76 -4.75
CA SER A 180 -11.21 17.10 -4.98
C SER A 180 -11.41 17.42 -6.46
N ASP A 181 -10.43 17.07 -7.30
CA ASP A 181 -10.49 17.31 -8.74
C ASP A 181 -11.48 16.34 -9.40
N LEU A 182 -11.49 15.09 -8.95
CA LEU A 182 -12.45 14.08 -9.39
C LEU A 182 -13.89 14.50 -9.07
N ALA A 183 -14.14 15.05 -7.87
CA ALA A 183 -15.45 15.59 -7.49
C ALA A 183 -15.89 16.73 -8.42
N GLY A 184 -14.97 17.65 -8.76
CA GLY A 184 -15.20 18.69 -9.76
C GLY A 184 -15.56 18.10 -11.12
N TRP A 185 -14.77 17.14 -11.61
CA TRP A 185 -15.00 16.49 -12.89
C TRP A 185 -16.34 15.74 -12.96
N VAL A 186 -16.73 15.04 -11.89
CA VAL A 186 -18.03 14.32 -11.81
C VAL A 186 -19.20 15.31 -11.85
N ARG A 187 -19.10 16.45 -11.17
CA ARG A 187 -20.15 17.50 -11.20
C ARG A 187 -20.38 18.07 -12.60
N ASP A 188 -19.33 18.14 -13.42
CA ASP A 188 -19.43 18.60 -14.80
C ASP A 188 -20.05 17.56 -15.75
N LEU A 189 -20.30 16.33 -15.30
CA LEU A 189 -21.00 15.32 -16.09
C LEU A 189 -22.51 15.54 -16.00
N HIS A 190 -23.14 15.72 -17.15
CA HIS A 190 -24.59 15.86 -17.27
C HIS A 190 -25.12 14.76 -18.19
N GLU A 191 -25.58 13.66 -17.59
CA GLU A 191 -26.16 12.53 -18.31
C GLU A 191 -27.46 12.10 -17.61
N PRO A 192 -28.64 12.51 -18.14
CA PRO A 192 -29.93 12.25 -17.51
C PRO A 192 -30.20 10.77 -17.24
N SER A 193 -29.68 9.87 -18.08
CA SER A 193 -29.89 8.42 -17.93
C SER A 193 -29.22 7.82 -16.69
N VAL A 194 -28.20 8.49 -16.11
CA VAL A 194 -27.48 8.05 -14.91
C VAL A 194 -27.43 9.12 -13.83
N ALA A 195 -28.33 10.11 -13.85
CA ALA A 195 -28.31 11.21 -12.91
C ALA A 195 -28.25 10.79 -11.42
N PRO A 196 -29.05 9.80 -10.95
CA PRO A 196 -28.96 9.34 -9.56
C PRO A 196 -27.59 8.75 -9.18
N LEU A 197 -26.89 8.13 -10.15
CA LEU A 197 -25.55 7.58 -9.93
C LEU A 197 -24.51 8.70 -9.80
N LEU A 198 -24.61 9.74 -10.63
CA LEU A 198 -23.72 10.89 -10.59
C LEU A 198 -23.90 11.69 -9.29
N GLU A 199 -25.13 11.84 -8.83
CA GLU A 199 -25.46 12.48 -7.55
C GLU A 199 -24.84 11.72 -6.38
N ALA A 200 -25.11 10.41 -6.26
CA ALA A 200 -24.54 9.58 -5.19
C ALA A 200 -23.00 9.51 -5.21
N LEU A 201 -22.40 9.49 -6.42
CA LEU A 201 -20.95 9.54 -6.57
C LEU A 201 -20.39 10.89 -6.13
N GLY A 202 -21.04 12.00 -6.54
CA GLY A 202 -20.68 13.35 -6.14
C GLY A 202 -20.71 13.52 -4.62
N GLU A 203 -21.80 13.12 -3.96
CA GLU A 203 -21.94 13.14 -2.50
C GLU A 203 -20.84 12.35 -1.78
N THR A 204 -20.49 11.18 -2.33
CA THR A 204 -19.42 10.34 -1.78
C THR A 204 -18.07 11.04 -1.87
N LEU A 205 -17.75 11.63 -3.03
CA LEU A 205 -16.48 12.33 -3.25
C LEU A 205 -16.40 13.64 -2.43
N ASP A 206 -17.50 14.37 -2.31
CA ASP A 206 -17.59 15.55 -1.45
C ASP A 206 -17.38 15.17 0.02
N SER A 207 -17.94 14.03 0.46
CA SER A 207 -17.69 13.50 1.82
C SER A 207 -16.20 13.27 2.09
N PHE A 208 -15.42 12.76 1.11
CA PHE A 208 -13.96 12.65 1.25
C PHE A 208 -13.30 14.03 1.44
N ALA A 209 -13.70 15.02 0.65
CA ALA A 209 -13.12 16.36 0.71
C ALA A 209 -13.43 17.07 2.04
N GLU A 210 -14.68 16.98 2.51
CA GLU A 210 -15.14 17.61 3.76
C GLU A 210 -14.34 17.13 4.97
N ILE A 211 -14.05 15.83 5.03
CA ILE A 211 -13.27 15.23 6.14
C ILE A 211 -11.75 15.39 5.96
N GLY A 212 -11.31 16.18 4.99
CA GLY A 212 -9.90 16.51 4.78
C GLY A 212 -9.11 15.42 4.03
N LEU A 213 -9.77 14.52 3.30
CA LEU A 213 -9.13 13.51 2.46
C LEU A 213 -9.13 13.85 0.97
N GLY A 214 -9.54 15.07 0.59
CA GLY A 214 -9.63 15.49 -0.81
C GLY A 214 -8.29 15.45 -1.58
N TYR A 215 -7.16 15.53 -0.88
CA TYR A 215 -5.82 15.47 -1.49
C TYR A 215 -5.38 14.05 -1.90
N LEU A 216 -6.11 13.02 -1.45
CA LEU A 216 -5.86 11.64 -1.82
C LEU A 216 -6.32 11.37 -3.25
N SER A 217 -5.84 10.27 -3.84
CA SER A 217 -6.37 9.67 -5.05
C SER A 217 -7.01 8.32 -4.72
N LEU A 218 -7.97 7.87 -5.54
CA LEU A 218 -8.65 6.59 -5.33
C LEU A 218 -7.77 5.37 -5.65
N ASP A 219 -6.72 5.56 -6.44
CA ASP A 219 -5.74 4.51 -6.76
C ASP A 219 -4.68 4.27 -5.67
N ARG A 220 -4.60 5.18 -4.67
CA ARG A 220 -3.64 5.08 -3.56
C ARG A 220 -3.86 3.77 -2.79
N PRO A 221 -2.83 2.94 -2.60
CA PRO A 221 -2.98 1.69 -1.85
C PRO A 221 -3.38 1.93 -0.40
N SER A 222 -4.39 1.21 0.09
CA SER A 222 -4.91 1.36 1.45
C SER A 222 -3.85 1.12 2.55
N GLY A 223 -2.90 0.22 2.30
CA GLY A 223 -1.77 -0.05 3.22
C GLY A 223 -0.77 1.10 3.34
N THR A 224 -0.87 2.14 2.51
CA THR A 224 0.00 3.33 2.57
C THR A 224 -0.65 4.51 3.27
N LEU A 225 -1.93 4.38 3.69
CA LEU A 225 -2.62 5.40 4.46
C LEU A 225 -2.04 5.45 5.88
N SER A 226 -1.83 6.65 6.40
CA SER A 226 -1.58 6.88 7.82
C SER A 226 -2.78 6.41 8.66
N GLY A 227 -2.57 6.19 9.96
CA GLY A 227 -3.65 5.79 10.87
C GLY A 227 -4.86 6.74 10.80
N GLY A 228 -4.62 8.05 10.82
CA GLY A 228 -5.67 9.07 10.70
C GLY A 228 -6.37 9.08 9.34
N GLU A 229 -5.64 8.90 8.23
CA GLU A 229 -6.25 8.77 6.90
C GLU A 229 -7.13 7.52 6.79
N ALA A 230 -6.64 6.37 7.27
CA ALA A 230 -7.38 5.12 7.24
C ALA A 230 -8.64 5.18 8.12
N GLN A 231 -8.55 5.80 9.29
CA GLN A 231 -9.69 5.98 10.19
C GLN A 231 -10.77 6.86 9.56
N ARG A 232 -10.40 8.03 9.03
CA ARG A 232 -11.33 8.93 8.31
C ARG A 232 -11.96 8.25 7.10
N THR A 233 -11.19 7.47 6.33
CA THR A 233 -11.71 6.72 5.17
C THR A 233 -12.80 5.73 5.58
N LYS A 234 -12.66 5.05 6.73
CA LYS A 234 -13.70 4.14 7.25
C LYS A 234 -14.98 4.89 7.61
N MET A 235 -14.88 6.12 8.11
CA MET A 235 -16.02 6.93 8.52
C MET A 235 -16.91 7.36 7.35
N ILE A 236 -16.35 7.53 6.15
CA ILE A 236 -17.11 7.90 4.94
C ILE A 236 -18.25 6.91 4.67
N ARG A 237 -18.00 5.61 4.88
CA ARG A 237 -19.03 4.59 4.69
C ARG A 237 -20.24 4.81 5.60
N HIS A 238 -20.02 5.37 6.79
CA HIS A 238 -21.08 5.65 7.75
C HIS A 238 -21.79 6.96 7.45
N LEU A 239 -21.07 7.96 6.92
CA LEU A 239 -21.67 9.20 6.44
C LEU A 239 -22.59 9.00 5.23
N GLY A 240 -22.18 8.19 4.25
CA GLY A 240 -22.99 7.90 3.06
C GLY A 240 -24.13 6.89 3.32
N SER A 241 -24.19 6.33 4.53
CA SER A 241 -25.22 5.38 4.90
C SER A 241 -26.52 6.10 5.29
N SER A 242 -27.66 5.52 4.92
CA SER A 242 -28.99 5.92 5.38
C SER A 242 -29.36 5.30 6.74
N LEU A 243 -28.38 4.73 7.45
CA LEU A 243 -28.61 4.12 8.76
C LEU A 243 -28.94 5.19 9.82
N THR A 244 -30.06 5.00 10.47
CA THR A 244 -30.53 5.72 11.66
C THR A 244 -30.70 4.73 12.81
N ASP A 245 -30.82 5.22 14.05
CA ASP A 245 -30.97 4.39 15.26
C ASP A 245 -29.82 3.40 15.49
N VAL A 246 -28.61 3.73 15.02
CA VAL A 246 -27.39 2.96 15.26
C VAL A 246 -26.56 3.61 16.37
N THR A 247 -25.94 2.78 17.21
CA THR A 247 -24.91 3.22 18.16
C THR A 247 -23.53 3.03 17.56
N TYR A 248 -22.86 4.13 17.25
CA TYR A 248 -21.46 4.15 16.84
C TYR A 248 -20.55 4.27 18.07
N VAL A 249 -19.53 3.42 18.17
CA VAL A 249 -18.51 3.49 19.21
C VAL A 249 -17.16 3.75 18.55
N PHE A 250 -16.57 4.90 18.86
CA PHE A 250 -15.26 5.31 18.36
C PHE A 250 -14.22 5.24 19.47
N ASP A 251 -13.08 4.62 19.16
CA ASP A 251 -11.91 4.57 20.02
C ASP A 251 -10.87 5.56 19.48
N GLU A 252 -10.65 6.66 20.19
CA GLU A 252 -9.69 7.73 19.91
C GLU A 252 -9.68 8.19 18.43
N PRO A 253 -10.79 8.73 17.90
CA PRO A 253 -10.89 9.19 16.50
C PRO A 253 -9.96 10.34 16.14
N SER A 254 -9.37 11.04 17.11
CA SER A 254 -8.41 12.09 16.85
C SER A 254 -6.96 11.61 16.71
N ILE A 255 -6.69 10.30 16.85
CA ILE A 255 -5.33 9.76 16.84
C ILE A 255 -4.62 10.04 15.51
N GLY A 256 -3.41 10.59 15.59
CA GLY A 256 -2.61 10.96 14.42
C GLY A 256 -3.21 12.10 13.57
N LEU A 257 -4.28 12.76 14.03
CA LEU A 257 -4.83 13.92 13.34
C LEU A 257 -4.08 15.20 13.70
N HIS A 258 -3.81 16.01 12.68
CA HIS A 258 -3.34 17.37 12.86
C HIS A 258 -4.43 18.20 13.58
N PRO A 259 -4.10 19.17 14.45
CA PRO A 259 -5.11 19.97 15.18
C PRO A 259 -6.19 20.60 14.29
N HIS A 260 -5.81 21.09 13.11
CA HIS A 260 -6.76 21.61 12.11
C HIS A 260 -7.80 20.56 11.64
N ASP A 261 -7.44 19.28 11.61
CA ASP A 261 -8.31 18.21 11.15
C ASP A 261 -9.23 17.68 12.27
N ILE A 262 -8.95 17.99 13.53
CA ILE A 262 -9.82 17.62 14.67
C ILE A 262 -11.18 18.30 14.52
N ALA A 263 -11.21 19.57 14.10
CA ALA A 263 -12.47 20.28 13.86
C ALA A 263 -13.34 19.58 12.80
N ARG A 264 -12.73 19.08 11.72
CA ARG A 264 -13.45 18.33 10.68
C ARG A 264 -13.98 16.99 11.21
N MET A 265 -13.22 16.33 12.07
CA MET A 265 -13.66 15.10 12.74
C MET A 265 -14.84 15.39 13.68
N ASN A 266 -14.78 16.47 14.44
CA ASN A 266 -15.87 16.91 15.31
C ASN A 266 -17.17 17.14 14.51
N ASP A 267 -17.11 17.89 13.41
CA ASP A 267 -18.27 18.14 12.54
C ASP A 267 -18.87 16.82 12.00
N LEU A 268 -18.02 15.84 11.69
CA LEU A 268 -18.43 14.52 11.24
C LEU A 268 -19.24 13.79 12.32
N LEU A 269 -18.70 13.74 13.55
CA LEU A 269 -19.35 13.08 14.68
C LEU A 269 -20.72 13.70 14.98
N LEU A 270 -20.80 15.04 14.94
CA LEU A 270 -22.05 15.78 15.11
C LEU A 270 -23.06 15.43 14.01
N ARG A 271 -22.66 15.39 12.75
CA ARG A 271 -23.55 14.98 11.64
C ARG A 271 -24.04 13.54 11.77
N LEU A 272 -23.18 12.62 12.23
CA LEU A 272 -23.62 11.24 12.49
C LEU A 272 -24.70 11.20 13.57
N ARG A 273 -24.51 11.93 14.67
CA ARG A 273 -25.51 12.10 15.73
C ARG A 273 -26.80 12.70 15.19
N ASP A 274 -26.71 13.81 14.45
CA ASP A 274 -27.86 14.57 13.94
C ASP A 274 -28.69 13.80 12.90
N LYS A 275 -28.13 12.74 12.30
CA LYS A 275 -28.88 11.75 11.52
C LYS A 275 -29.78 10.83 12.36
N GLY A 276 -29.86 11.03 13.68
CA GLY A 276 -30.64 10.18 14.59
C GLY A 276 -29.86 8.95 15.07
N ASN A 277 -28.54 9.07 15.22
CA ASN A 277 -27.70 7.99 15.76
C ASN A 277 -27.16 8.35 17.15
N THR A 278 -26.79 7.34 17.93
CA THR A 278 -26.02 7.54 19.16
C THR A 278 -24.53 7.45 18.83
N VAL A 279 -23.74 8.42 19.25
CA VAL A 279 -22.28 8.44 19.01
C VAL A 279 -21.54 8.45 20.35
N LEU A 280 -20.90 7.33 20.68
CA LEU A 280 -20.04 7.17 21.84
C LEU A 280 -18.58 7.29 21.41
N VAL A 281 -17.83 8.18 22.06
CA VAL A 281 -16.43 8.46 21.72
C VAL A 281 -15.55 8.32 22.95
N VAL A 282 -14.52 7.49 22.87
CA VAL A 282 -13.42 7.46 23.83
C VAL A 282 -12.38 8.46 23.36
N GLU A 283 -12.11 9.50 24.16
CA GLU A 283 -11.21 10.58 23.80
C GLU A 283 -10.51 11.17 25.01
N HIS A 284 -9.42 11.88 24.73
CA HIS A 284 -8.66 12.65 25.71
C HIS A 284 -8.33 14.07 25.24
N LYS A 285 -8.62 14.42 23.98
CA LYS A 285 -8.38 15.79 23.47
C LYS A 285 -9.50 16.76 23.92
N PRO A 286 -9.16 17.88 24.58
CA PRO A 286 -10.15 18.86 25.02
C PRO A 286 -11.07 19.37 23.90
N GLU A 287 -10.56 19.54 22.69
CA GLU A 287 -11.32 20.03 21.54
C GLU A 287 -12.45 19.07 21.13
N MET A 288 -12.30 17.77 21.34
CA MET A 288 -13.34 16.79 21.04
C MET A 288 -14.27 16.56 22.24
N ILE A 289 -13.75 16.58 23.47
CA ILE A 289 -14.59 16.55 24.68
C ILE A 289 -15.57 17.73 24.67
N ALA A 290 -15.13 18.90 24.20
CA ALA A 290 -15.92 20.13 24.19
C ALA A 290 -17.19 20.08 23.33
N ILE A 291 -17.28 19.16 22.35
CA ILE A 291 -18.47 19.01 21.50
C ILE A 291 -19.47 17.97 22.03
N GLY A 292 -19.13 17.27 23.12
CA GLY A 292 -19.97 16.23 23.69
C GLY A 292 -21.24 16.81 24.33
N ASP A 293 -22.40 16.21 24.02
CA ASP A 293 -23.65 16.55 24.70
C ASP A 293 -23.68 16.00 26.14
N HIS A 294 -22.99 14.88 26.36
CA HIS A 294 -22.88 14.16 27.63
C HIS A 294 -21.48 13.56 27.77
N VAL A 295 -20.89 13.68 28.95
CA VAL A 295 -19.56 13.18 29.27
C VAL A 295 -19.63 12.21 30.44
N VAL A 296 -18.95 11.08 30.29
CA VAL A 296 -18.69 10.11 31.36
C VAL A 296 -17.18 10.09 31.59
N ASP A 297 -16.75 10.51 32.79
CA ASP A 297 -15.35 10.52 33.19
C ASP A 297 -15.05 9.27 34.03
N LEU A 298 -14.04 8.49 33.62
CA LEU A 298 -13.62 7.27 34.30
C LEU A 298 -12.32 7.51 35.06
N GLY A 299 -12.27 7.07 36.31
CA GLY A 299 -11.10 7.29 37.16
C GLY A 299 -11.24 6.61 38.52
N PRO A 300 -10.62 7.16 39.59
CA PRO A 300 -9.77 8.37 39.61
C PRO A 300 -8.35 8.17 39.06
N ARG A 301 -7.89 6.93 38.87
CA ARG A 301 -6.58 6.58 38.30
C ARG A 301 -6.74 5.41 37.32
N ALA A 302 -5.63 4.85 36.84
CA ALA A 302 -5.62 3.67 35.98
C ALA A 302 -5.46 2.37 36.80
N GLY A 303 -5.74 1.22 36.18
CA GLY A 303 -5.53 -0.09 36.78
C GLY A 303 -6.47 -0.36 37.95
N THR A 304 -5.94 -0.91 39.05
CA THR A 304 -6.72 -1.25 40.26
C THR A 304 -7.26 -0.03 41.02
N GLU A 305 -6.76 1.17 40.69
CA GLU A 305 -7.18 2.45 41.26
C GLU A 305 -8.17 3.20 40.34
N GLY A 306 -8.71 2.51 39.34
CA GLY A 306 -9.66 3.05 38.36
C GLY A 306 -10.94 2.21 38.23
N GLY A 307 -11.67 2.44 37.16
CA GLY A 307 -12.89 1.69 36.83
C GLY A 307 -14.17 2.23 37.47
N GLU A 308 -14.09 3.40 38.10
CA GLU A 308 -15.25 4.09 38.67
C GLU A 308 -15.68 5.25 37.77
N VAL A 309 -16.99 5.51 37.70
CA VAL A 309 -17.54 6.73 37.09
C VAL A 309 -17.35 7.85 38.11
N VAL A 310 -16.39 8.73 37.85
CA VAL A 310 -16.06 9.85 38.75
C VAL A 310 -16.82 11.13 38.41
N PHE A 311 -17.38 11.21 37.21
CA PHE A 311 -18.30 12.26 36.79
C PHE A 311 -19.20 11.77 35.65
N GLU A 312 -20.45 12.23 35.65
CA GLU A 312 -21.39 12.04 34.55
C GLU A 312 -22.26 13.31 34.40
N GLY A 313 -22.34 13.86 33.19
CA GLY A 313 -23.17 15.03 32.91
C GLY A 313 -22.67 15.88 31.74
N SER A 314 -22.95 17.18 31.76
CA SER A 314 -22.52 18.10 30.70
C SER A 314 -21.03 18.46 30.77
N VAL A 315 -20.47 18.96 29.67
CA VAL A 315 -19.10 19.49 29.62
C VAL A 315 -18.88 20.62 30.64
N ASP A 316 -19.87 21.50 30.84
CA ASP A 316 -19.79 22.56 31.85
C ASP A 316 -19.77 22.00 33.28
N GLY A 317 -20.52 20.92 33.52
CA GLY A 317 -20.44 20.17 34.76
C GLY A 317 -19.06 19.56 34.98
N LEU A 318 -18.45 18.99 33.92
CA LEU A 318 -17.11 18.41 33.99
C LEU A 318 -16.06 19.46 34.35
N ARG A 319 -16.14 20.67 33.77
CA ARG A 319 -15.24 21.79 34.09
C ARG A 319 -15.22 22.14 35.58
N THR A 320 -16.34 21.94 36.27
CA THR A 320 -16.50 22.30 37.69
C THR A 320 -16.50 21.09 38.63
N SER A 321 -16.35 19.87 38.10
CA SER A 321 -16.46 18.61 38.86
C SER A 321 -15.31 18.37 39.84
N GLY A 322 -14.16 19.00 39.61
CA GLY A 322 -12.94 18.73 40.37
C GLY A 322 -12.31 17.36 40.06
N THR A 323 -12.72 16.65 39.00
CA THR A 323 -12.02 15.44 38.54
C THR A 323 -10.66 15.79 37.90
N LEU A 324 -9.82 14.78 37.64
CA LEU A 324 -8.54 15.01 36.94
C LEU A 324 -8.78 15.61 35.55
N THR A 325 -9.70 15.03 34.79
CA THR A 325 -10.07 15.50 33.45
C THR A 325 -10.62 16.93 33.51
N GLY A 326 -11.55 17.21 34.44
CA GLY A 326 -12.11 18.55 34.63
C GLY A 326 -11.06 19.62 34.92
N ARG A 327 -10.04 19.31 35.74
CA ARG A 327 -8.93 20.23 36.02
C ARG A 327 -8.04 20.54 34.81
N HIS A 328 -7.81 19.57 33.93
CA HIS A 328 -6.87 19.71 32.81
C HIS A 328 -7.54 20.13 31.50
N LEU A 329 -8.88 20.25 31.45
CA LEU A 329 -9.60 20.58 30.21
C LEU A 329 -9.13 21.91 29.58
N ASP A 330 -8.79 22.87 30.43
CA ASP A 330 -8.31 24.20 30.02
C ASP A 330 -6.79 24.36 30.12
N ASP A 331 -6.04 23.29 30.40
CA ASP A 331 -4.59 23.35 30.41
C ASP A 331 -4.09 23.68 29.00
N ARG A 332 -3.17 24.64 28.94
CA ARG A 332 -2.51 25.05 27.71
C ARG A 332 -1.02 24.92 27.88
N ALA A 333 -0.35 24.41 26.85
CA ALA A 333 1.09 24.33 26.83
C ALA A 333 1.69 25.73 26.96
N SER A 334 2.46 25.96 28.02
CA SER A 334 3.26 27.17 28.18
C SER A 334 4.61 26.99 27.48
N LEU A 335 5.11 28.04 26.83
CA LEU A 335 6.48 28.05 26.34
C LEU A 335 7.45 27.96 27.53
N LYS A 336 8.52 27.18 27.38
CA LYS A 336 9.60 27.15 28.37
C LYS A 336 10.31 28.50 28.38
N PRO A 337 10.67 29.01 29.57
CA PRO A 337 11.39 30.29 29.67
C PRO A 337 12.81 30.19 29.09
N GLU A 338 13.42 29.00 29.11
CA GLU A 338 14.73 28.73 28.56
C GLU A 338 14.65 27.75 27.39
N ILE A 339 15.38 28.09 26.32
CA ILE A 339 15.53 27.24 25.14
C ILE A 339 16.87 26.52 25.16
N ARG A 340 16.92 25.31 24.60
CA ARG A 340 18.18 24.56 24.46
C ARG A 340 19.02 25.14 23.32
N THR A 341 20.34 25.20 23.54
CA THR A 341 21.30 25.55 22.49
C THR A 341 21.61 24.32 21.65
N ALA A 342 21.70 24.49 20.33
CA ALA A 342 22.05 23.40 19.44
C ALA A 342 23.52 22.96 19.66
N SER A 343 23.74 21.67 19.82
CA SER A 343 25.07 21.05 19.92
C SER A 343 25.61 20.56 18.58
N GLY A 344 24.76 20.49 17.55
CA GLY A 344 25.14 20.06 16.21
C GLY A 344 24.01 20.21 15.20
N VAL A 345 24.28 19.76 13.98
CA VAL A 345 23.35 19.87 12.84
C VAL A 345 23.35 18.58 12.04
N LEU A 346 22.16 18.11 11.70
CA LEU A 346 21.93 17.03 10.73
C LEU A 346 21.22 17.62 9.51
N GLU A 347 21.77 17.43 8.32
CA GLU A 347 21.21 17.94 7.08
C GLU A 347 20.64 16.81 6.22
N VAL A 348 19.43 17.01 5.72
CA VAL A 348 18.81 16.20 4.67
C VAL A 348 18.81 17.06 3.42
N ARG A 349 19.53 16.61 2.38
CA ARG A 349 19.70 17.35 1.12
C ARG A 349 19.02 16.60 -0.02
N GLY A 350 18.35 17.33 -0.90
CA GLY A 350 17.75 16.79 -2.12
C GLY A 350 16.64 15.77 -1.89
N ALA A 351 15.79 15.98 -0.89
CA ALA A 351 14.71 15.04 -0.61
C ALA A 351 13.59 15.18 -1.65
N SER A 352 13.37 14.13 -2.45
CA SER A 352 12.43 14.13 -3.58
C SER A 352 11.41 12.98 -3.54
N THR A 353 11.34 12.21 -2.46
CA THR A 353 10.41 11.08 -2.34
C THR A 353 8.97 11.57 -2.17
N ASN A 354 8.01 10.92 -2.83
CA ASN A 354 6.57 11.24 -2.79
C ASN A 354 6.27 12.69 -3.23
N ASN A 355 5.67 13.49 -2.34
CA ASN A 355 5.29 14.88 -2.60
C ASN A 355 6.39 15.89 -2.21
N LEU A 356 7.59 15.43 -1.82
CA LEU A 356 8.72 16.30 -1.50
C LEU A 356 9.27 16.97 -2.76
N ARG A 357 9.53 18.27 -2.68
CA ARG A 357 9.93 19.11 -3.82
C ARG A 357 11.41 19.45 -3.79
N ASP A 358 12.26 18.43 -3.91
CA ASP A 358 13.73 18.56 -3.88
C ASP A 358 14.22 19.43 -2.70
N SER A 359 13.65 19.16 -1.52
CA SER A 359 13.81 20.05 -0.37
C SER A 359 15.10 19.73 0.39
N THR A 360 15.76 20.78 0.88
CA THR A 360 16.86 20.68 1.84
C THR A 360 16.39 21.14 3.21
N SER A 361 16.59 20.31 4.22
CA SER A 361 16.16 20.54 5.60
C SER A 361 17.31 20.38 6.58
N THR A 362 17.35 21.23 7.59
CA THR A 362 18.41 21.26 8.60
C THR A 362 17.80 21.01 9.97
N PHE A 363 18.16 19.90 10.61
CA PHE A 363 17.74 19.53 11.96
C PHE A 363 18.83 19.93 12.95
N ARG A 364 18.49 20.78 13.93
CA ARG A 364 19.40 21.14 15.01
C ARG A 364 19.39 20.05 16.07
N LEU A 365 20.54 19.46 16.32
CA LEU A 365 20.72 18.49 17.40
C LEU A 365 20.84 19.27 18.70
N VAL A 366 20.04 18.87 19.70
CA VAL A 366 20.07 19.43 21.05
C VAL A 366 20.37 18.28 22.01
N SER A 367 21.41 18.45 22.83
CA SER A 367 21.78 17.53 23.92
C SER A 367 20.94 17.76 25.17
#